data_AF-A0A848TSM0-F1
#
_entry.id   AF-A0A848TSM0-F1
#
_cell.length_a   1.000
_cell.length_b   1.000
_cell.length_c   1.000
_cell.angle_alpha   90.00
_cell.angle_beta   90.00
_cell.angle_gamma   90.00
#
_symmetry.space_group_name_H-M   'P 1'
#
loop_
_entity.id
_entity.type
_entity.pdbx_description
1 polymer ?
#
loop_
_entity_poly.entity_id
_entity_poly.type
_entity_poly.pdbx_seq_one_letter_code
_entity_poly.pdbx_strand_id
1 'polypeptide(L)' 'FDFTPVQVILQHLFGFPKPIYHHHRLIRDDAGKRLAKRDDARAIRTYRQDGATSEDVRRLVGL' A
#
# COMPACT_ATOMS: atom_id res chain seq x y z
N PHE A 1 5.60 11.19 2.17
CA PHE A 1 6.37 10.44 1.14
C PHE A 1 7.84 10.79 1.28
N ASP A 2 8.26 11.04 2.51
CA ASP A 2 9.27 12.07 2.77
C ASP A 2 10.67 11.48 2.76
N PHE A 3 10.75 10.17 2.52
CA PHE A 3 11.98 9.41 2.36
C PHE A 3 12.46 9.32 0.90
N THR A 4 11.59 9.63 -0.09
CA THR A 4 11.98 9.68 -1.51
C THR A 4 13.18 10.61 -1.77
N PRO A 5 13.28 11.81 -1.16
CA PRO A 5 14.45 12.66 -1.31
C PRO A 5 15.76 11.99 -0.87
N VAL A 6 15.74 11.22 0.23
CA VAL A 6 16.92 10.50 0.71
C VAL A 6 17.34 9.43 -0.30
N GLN A 7 16.39 8.70 -0.89
CA GLN A 7 16.68 7.72 -1.94
C GLN A 7 17.30 8.37 -3.18
N VAL A 8 16.79 9.53 -3.60
CA VAL A 8 17.31 10.27 -4.76
C VAL A 8 18.74 10.75 -4.52
N ILE A 9 19.06 11.22 -3.31
CA ILE A 9 20.43 11.58 -2.93
C ILE A 9 21.36 10.38 -3.07
N LEU A 10 20.98 9.22 -2.54
CA LEU A 10 21.78 8.00 -2.64
C LEU A 10 21.99 7.55 -4.09
N GLN A 11 20.93 7.57 -4.90
CA GLN A 11 21.01 7.25 -6.34
C GLN A 11 21.99 8.17 -7.05
N HIS A 12 21.96 9.48 -6.75
CA HIS A 12 22.87 10.45 -7.35
C HIS A 12 24.33 10.18 -6.93
N LEU A 13 24.59 9.96 -5.64
CA LEU A 13 25.94 9.72 -5.11
C LEU A 13 26.57 8.44 -5.67
N PHE A 14 25.76 7.43 -5.97
CA PHE A 14 26.24 6.17 -6.53
C PHE A 14 26.14 6.08 -8.05
N GLY A 15 25.70 7.14 -8.74
CA GLY A 15 25.56 7.16 -10.20
C GLY A 15 24.48 6.22 -10.74
N PHE A 16 23.47 5.89 -9.93
CA PHE A 16 22.37 5.03 -10.34
C PHE A 16 21.28 5.79 -11.11
N PRO A 17 20.58 5.13 -12.04
CA PRO A 17 19.41 5.72 -12.69
C PRO A 17 18.31 5.95 -11.66
N LYS A 18 17.63 7.10 -11.80
CA LYS A 18 16.48 7.45 -10.97
C LYS A 18 15.19 6.87 -11.58
N PRO A 19 14.43 6.04 -10.85
CA PRO A 19 13.16 5.52 -11.33
C PRO A 19 12.06 6.60 -11.28
N ILE A 20 10.93 6.32 -11.95
CA ILE A 20 9.70 7.10 -11.78
C ILE A 20 9.01 6.64 -10.50
N TYR A 21 8.77 7.56 -9.58
CA TYR A 21 8.06 7.29 -8.34
C TYR A 21 6.57 7.56 -8.50
N HIS A 22 5.74 6.55 -8.20
CA HIS A 22 4.30 6.71 -8.05
C HIS A 22 3.89 6.31 -6.63
N HIS A 23 3.38 7.27 -5.86
CA HIS A 23 2.94 7.04 -4.49
C HIS A 23 1.43 6.85 -4.43
N HIS A 24 1.00 5.61 -4.18
CA HIS A 24 -0.41 5.32 -3.96
C HIS A 24 -0.90 5.92 -2.64
N ARG A 25 -2.17 6.31 -2.62
CA ARG A 25 -2.85 6.73 -1.39
C ARG A 25 -3.01 5.54 -0.44
N LEU A 26 -3.01 5.83 0.85
CA LEU A 26 -3.31 4.83 1.88
C LEU A 26 -4.80 4.49 1.86
N ILE A 27 -5.12 3.21 1.94
CA ILE A 27 -6.48 2.73 2.18
C ILE A 27 -6.84 2.98 3.65
N ARG A 28 -8.03 3.51 3.88
CA ARG A 28 -8.55 3.91 5.18
C ARG A 28 -9.93 3.29 5.39
N ASP A 29 -10.34 3.17 6.65
CA ASP A 29 -11.71 2.81 7.01
C ASP A 29 -12.67 4.02 6.90
N ASP A 30 -13.94 3.78 7.23
CA ASP A 30 -15.01 4.79 7.19
C ASP A 30 -14.78 5.94 8.17
N ALA A 31 -13.98 5.74 9.22
CA ALA A 31 -13.58 6.78 10.18
C ALA A 31 -12.30 7.52 9.73
N GLY A 32 -11.74 7.17 8.57
CA GLY A 32 -10.52 7.77 8.03
C GLY A 32 -9.23 7.26 8.69
N LYS A 33 -9.29 6.26 9.57
CA LYS A 33 -8.12 5.62 10.16
C LYS A 33 -7.47 4.72 9.12
N ARG A 34 -6.13 4.75 9.06
CA ARG A 34 -5.37 3.87 8.16
C ARG A 34 -5.57 2.41 8.58
N LEU A 35 -5.96 1.56 7.64
CA LEU A 35 -6.00 0.12 7.84
C LEU A 35 -4.57 -0.41 8.05
N ALA A 36 -4.36 -1.16 9.13
CA ALA A 36 -3.10 -1.83 9.41
C ALA A 36 -3.37 -3.20 10.03
N LYS A 37 -2.51 -4.18 9.74
CA LYS A 37 -2.64 -5.57 10.24
C LYS A 37 -2.69 -5.66 11.78
N ARG A 38 -2.10 -4.69 12.49
CA ARG A 38 -2.12 -4.59 13.96
C ARG A 38 -3.41 -3.97 14.51
N ASP A 39 -4.13 -3.24 13.67
CA ASP A 39 -5.30 -2.43 14.01
C ASP A 39 -6.59 -3.15 13.59
N ASP A 40 -6.58 -4.48 13.61
CA ASP A 40 -7.70 -5.37 13.25
C ASP A 40 -8.06 -5.42 11.74
N ALA A 41 -7.22 -4.84 10.87
CA ALA A 41 -7.41 -5.02 9.42
C ALA A 41 -7.13 -6.48 9.03
N ARG A 42 -8.17 -7.16 8.52
CA ARG A 42 -8.11 -8.56 8.08
C ARG A 42 -6.96 -8.82 7.12
N ALA A 43 -6.23 -9.91 7.38
CA ALA A 43 -5.23 -10.40 6.45
C ALA A 43 -5.91 -11.00 5.19
N ILE A 44 -5.23 -10.96 4.05
CA ILE A 44 -5.69 -11.61 2.79
C ILE A 44 -6.02 -13.09 3.03
N ARG A 45 -5.26 -13.78 3.90
CA ARG A 45 -5.51 -15.18 4.26
C ARG A 45 -6.92 -15.38 4.85
N THR A 46 -7.37 -14.47 5.70
CA THR A 46 -8.70 -14.54 6.33
C THR A 46 -9.78 -14.41 5.27
N TYR A 47 -9.65 -13.46 4.33
CA TYR A 47 -10.58 -13.33 3.20
C TYR A 47 -10.65 -14.61 2.36
N ARG A 48 -9.52 -15.26 2.09
CA ARG A 48 -9.50 -16.55 1.37
C ARG A 48 -10.16 -17.68 2.14
N GLN A 49 -9.93 -17.76 3.46
CA GLN A 49 -10.54 -18.77 4.32
C GLN A 49 -12.06 -18.59 4.40
N ASP A 50 -12.53 -17.35 4.35
CA ASP A 50 -13.95 -17.01 4.31
C ASP A 50 -14.57 -17.14 2.90
N GLY A 51 -13.81 -17.63 1.91
CA GLY A 51 -14.29 -17.87 0.55
C GLY A 51 -14.35 -16.64 -0.37
N ALA A 52 -13.81 -15.49 0.04
CA ALA A 52 -13.81 -14.29 -0.78
C ALA A 52 -12.92 -14.44 -2.01
N THR A 53 -13.42 -14.01 -3.17
CA THR A 53 -12.67 -14.01 -4.42
C THR A 53 -11.80 -12.74 -4.55
N SER A 54 -10.89 -12.73 -5.52
CA SER A 54 -10.12 -11.52 -5.84
C SER A 54 -10.99 -10.37 -6.35
N GLU A 55 -12.12 -10.67 -6.97
CA GLU A 55 -13.05 -9.66 -7.47
C GLU A 55 -13.79 -8.98 -6.30
N ASP A 56 -14.19 -9.76 -5.30
CA ASP A 56 -14.82 -9.22 -4.09
C ASP A 56 -13.88 -8.26 -3.35
N VAL A 57 -12.60 -8.62 -3.24
CA VAL A 57 -11.59 -7.75 -2.63
C VAL A 57 -11.37 -6.46 -3.42
N ARG A 58 -11.40 -6.51 -4.76
CA ARG A 58 -11.32 -5.30 -5.61
C ARG A 58 -12.53 -4.39 -5.38
N ARG A 59 -13.73 -4.96 -5.36
CA ARG A 59 -14.98 -4.22 -5.07
C ARG A 59 -14.94 -3.52 -3.71
N LEU A 60 -14.40 -4.19 -2.68
CA LEU A 60 -14.23 -3.61 -1.34
C LEU A 60 -13.33 -2.36 -1.31
N VAL A 61 -12.37 -2.26 -2.22
CA VAL A 61 -11.45 -1.12 -2.31
C VAL A 61 -11.79 -0.16 -3.46
N GLY A 62 -12.95 -0.35 -4.12
CA GLY A 62 -13.42 0.49 -5.22
C GLY A 62 -12.68 0.28 -6.55
N LEU A 63 -12.16 -0.93 -6.79
CA LEU A 63 -11.49 -1.36 -8.03
C LEU A 63 -12.30 -2.38 -8.83
#